data_AF-A0A7W0HFU8-F1
#
_entry.id   AF-A0A7W0HFU8-F1
#
_cell.length_a   1.000
_cell.length_b   1.000
_cell.length_c   1.000
_cell.angle_alpha   90.00
_cell.angle_beta   90.00
_cell.angle_gamma   90.00
#
_symmetry.space_group_name_H-M   'P 1'
#
loop_
_entity.id
_entity.type
_entity.pdbx_description
1 polymer ?
#
loop_
_entity_poly.entity_id
_entity_poly.type
_entity_poly.pdbx_seq_one_letter_code
_entity_poly.pdbx_strand_id
1 'polypeptide(L)' 'FGSIQLPNIHTVDVRLDKKFTLPLSQSLAVKLNVFNLLNANTTMSWNLRSGPSFLLPSSILPARFAELSATYRF' A
#
# COMPACT_ATOMS: atom_id res chain seq x y z
N PHE A 1 7.61 0.66 33.69
CA PHE A 1 6.91 0.70 32.40
C PHE A 1 7.82 1.37 31.38
N GLY A 2 8.38 0.60 30.45
CA GLY A 2 9.18 1.11 29.33
C GLY A 2 8.28 1.28 28.11
N SER A 3 8.35 2.42 27.44
CA SER A 3 7.63 2.65 26.19
C SER A 3 8.30 1.85 25.07
N ILE A 4 7.56 0.95 24.41
CA ILE A 4 8.04 0.32 23.18
C ILE A 4 7.95 1.37 22.08
N GLN A 5 9.09 1.70 21.47
CA GLN A 5 9.15 2.54 20.28
C GLN A 5 9.24 1.66 19.04
N LEU A 6 8.28 1.85 18.13
CA LEU A 6 8.31 1.24 16.81
C LEU A 6 9.23 2.05 15.87
N PRO A 7 9.87 1.41 14.88
CA PRO A 7 10.66 2.11 13.88
C PRO A 7 9.79 3.04 13.02
N ASN A 8 10.40 4.10 12.50
CA ASN A 8 9.76 4.97 11.53
C ASN A 8 9.45 4.19 10.24
N ILE A 9 8.24 4.38 9.71
CA ILE A 9 7.79 3.75 8.47
C ILE A 9 7.90 4.78 7.35
N HIS A 10 8.67 4.45 6.32
CA HIS A 10 8.77 5.24 5.09
C HIS A 10 8.19 4.43 3.93
N THR A 11 7.06 4.87 3.40
CA THR A 11 6.44 4.27 2.21
C THR A 11 6.45 5.27 1.06
N VAL A 12 6.57 4.73 -0.15
CA VAL A 12 6.42 5.50 -1.40
C VAL A 12 5.41 4.76 -2.25
N ASP A 13 4.36 5.46 -2.63
CA ASP A 13 3.31 4.93 -3.50
C ASP A 13 3.28 5.75 -4.79
N VAL A 14 3.10 5.09 -5.92
CA VAL A 14 3.08 5.72 -7.25
C VAL A 14 1.76 5.47 -7.92
N ARG A 15 1.21 6.53 -8.51
CA ARG A 15 0.02 6.47 -9.36
C ARG A 15 0.33 7.01 -10.75
N LEU A 16 -0.02 6.22 -11.76
CA LEU A 16 0.02 6.63 -13.15
C LEU A 16 -1.38 6.53 -13.75
N ASP A 17 -1.89 7.68 -14.19
CA ASP A 17 -3.19 7.78 -14.86
C ASP A 17 -2.97 8.20 -16.32
N LYS A 18 -3.52 7.42 -17.25
CA LYS A 18 -3.50 7.74 -18.69
C LYS A 18 -4.92 7.78 -19.22
N LYS A 19 -5.33 8.95 -19.74
CA LYS A 19 -6.59 9.12 -20.46
C LYS A 19 -6.33 9.12 -21.96
N PHE A 20 -7.15 8.38 -22.69
CA PHE A 20 -7.23 8.33 -24.14
C PHE A 20 -8.56 8.92 -24.57
N THR A 21 -8.51 9.91 -25.47
CA THR A 21 -9.69 10.44 -26.15
C THR A 21 -9.95 9.58 -27.37
N LEU A 22 -11.16 9.06 -27.49
CA LEU A 22 -11.61 8.24 -28.61
C LEU A 22 -12.54 9.07 -29.52
N PRO A 23 -12.77 8.65 -30.77
CA PRO A 23 -13.78 9.27 -31.63
C PRO A 23 -15.16 9.28 -30.97
N LEU A 24 -16.06 10.13 -31.47
CA LEU A 24 -17.44 10.26 -30.97
C LEU A 24 -17.53 10.72 -29.49
N SER A 25 -16.60 11.56 -29.04
CA SER A 25 -16.53 12.10 -27.66
C SER A 25 -16.35 11.05 -26.56
N GLN A 26 -15.99 9.82 -26.92
CA GLN A 26 -15.73 8.74 -25.98
C GLN A 26 -14.38 8.91 -25.27
N SER A 27 -14.23 8.29 -24.09
CA SER A 27 -12.93 8.28 -23.41
C SER A 27 -12.63 6.98 -22.67
N LEU A 28 -11.38 6.55 -22.75
CA LEU A 28 -10.83 5.43 -22.00
C LEU A 28 -9.78 5.95 -21.02
N ALA A 29 -9.88 5.60 -19.76
CA ALA A 29 -8.87 5.90 -18.75
C ALA A 29 -8.27 4.60 -18.22
N VAL A 30 -6.94 4.50 -18.23
CA VAL A 30 -6.19 3.40 -17.64
C VAL A 30 -5.42 3.95 -16.45
N LYS A 31 -5.43 3.23 -15.34
CA LYS A 31 -4.77 3.62 -14.10
C LYS A 31 -3.92 2.47 -13.58
N LEU A 32 -2.71 2.80 -13.14
CA LEU A 32 -1.81 1.89 -12.45
C LEU A 32 -1.44 2.50 -11.10
N ASN A 33 -1.74 1.80 -10.01
CA ASN A 33 -1.27 2.14 -8.67
C ASN A 33 -0.20 1.11 -8.27
N VAL A 34 0.94 1.56 -7.75
CA VAL A 34 1.98 0.72 -7.17
C VAL A 34 2.17 1.16 -5.72
N PHE A 35 1.86 0.26 -4.79
CA PHE A 35 1.96 0.51 -3.36
C PHE A 35 3.23 -0.10 -2.79
N ASN A 36 3.81 0.55 -1.79
CA ASN A 36 5.08 0.16 -1.18
C ASN A 36 6.17 -0.05 -2.24
N LEU A 37 6.41 1.00 -3.05
CA LEU A 37 7.46 1.01 -4.07
C LEU A 37 8.84 0.71 -3.48
N LEU A 38 9.11 1.09 -2.23
CA LEU A 38 10.38 0.78 -1.56
C LEU A 38 10.48 -0.69 -1.12
N ASN A 39 9.37 -1.44 -1.15
CA ASN A 39 9.27 -2.83 -0.71
C ASN A 39 9.76 -3.04 0.74
N ALA A 40 9.41 -2.12 1.63
CA ALA A 40 9.71 -2.23 3.05
C ALA A 40 8.84 -3.31 3.72
N ASN A 41 9.36 -3.93 4.78
CA ASN A 41 8.69 -5.00 5.54
C ASN A 41 8.59 -4.68 7.05
N THR A 42 8.55 -3.39 7.38
CA THR A 42 8.62 -2.89 8.75
C THR A 42 7.49 -3.42 9.63
N THR A 43 7.80 -3.84 10.86
CA THR A 43 6.81 -4.24 11.87
C THR A 43 6.00 -3.03 12.32
N MET A 44 4.66 -3.13 12.26
CA MET A 44 3.75 -2.03 12.60
C MET A 44 3.15 -2.18 14.00
N SER A 45 3.09 -3.41 14.53
CA SER A 45 2.61 -3.64 15.89
C SER A 45 3.20 -4.88 16.52
N TRP A 46 3.31 -4.85 17.84
CA TRP A 46 3.72 -5.97 18.68
C TRP A 46 2.55 -6.39 19.58
N ASN A 47 2.46 -7.67 19.90
CA ASN A 47 1.52 -8.14 20.88
C ASN A 47 1.98 -7.80 22.30
N LEU A 48 1.28 -6.88 22.96
CA LEU A 48 1.60 -6.44 24.33
C LEU A 48 0.78 -7.16 25.41
N ARG A 49 -0.06 -8.12 25.01
CA ARG A 49 -0.85 -8.92 25.95
C ARG A 49 0.06 -9.96 26.61
N SER A 50 -0.10 -10.15 27.92
CA SER A 50 0.63 -11.18 28.66
C SER A 50 0.31 -12.57 28.11
N GLY A 51 1.35 -13.37 27.87
CA GLY A 51 1.23 -14.74 27.35
C GLY A 51 2.43 -15.17 26.51
N PRO A 52 2.40 -16.38 25.91
CA PRO A 52 3.51 -16.95 25.13
C PRO A 52 3.88 -16.15 23.88
N SER A 53 2.99 -15.29 23.41
CA SER A 53 3.19 -14.42 22.25
C SER A 53 3.45 -12.96 22.62
N PHE A 54 3.75 -12.67 23.88
CA PHE A 54 4.19 -11.36 24.31
C PHE A 54 5.44 -10.94 23.52
N LEU A 55 5.43 -9.73 22.95
CA LEU A 55 6.46 -9.20 22.07
C LEU A 55 6.70 -10.01 20.79
N LEU A 56 5.69 -10.71 20.28
CA LEU A 56 5.70 -11.16 18.89
C LEU A 56 5.07 -10.10 17.97
N PRO A 57 5.58 -9.91 16.74
CA PRO A 57 4.96 -9.02 15.77
C PRO A 57 3.53 -9.44 15.47
N SER A 58 2.57 -8.54 15.63
CA SER A 58 1.16 -8.79 15.28
C SER A 58 0.80 -8.29 13.89
N SER A 59 1.56 -7.35 13.33
CA SER A 59 1.38 -6.92 11.95
C SER A 59 2.68 -6.39 11.34
N ILE A 60 2.81 -6.60 10.04
CA ILE A 60 3.92 -6.12 9.21
C ILE A 60 3.35 -5.31 8.05
N LEU A 61 4.11 -4.36 7.55
CA LEU A 61 3.75 -3.59 6.37
C LEU A 61 3.44 -4.55 5.20
N PRO A 62 2.31 -4.36 4.46
CA PRO A 62 2.03 -5.16 3.28
C PRO A 62 3.16 -5.12 2.27
N ALA A 63 3.43 -6.27 1.64
CA ALA A 63 4.42 -6.36 0.57
C ALA A 63 4.07 -5.43 -0.61
N ARG A 64 5.05 -5.14 -1.47
CA ARG A 64 4.79 -4.38 -2.70
C ARG A 64 3.70 -5.07 -3.54
N PHE A 65 2.66 -4.31 -3.90
CA PHE A 65 1.63 -4.78 -4.82
C PHE A 65 1.23 -3.69 -5.81
N ALA A 66 0.63 -4.11 -6.92
CA ALA A 66 0.17 -3.22 -7.97
C ALA A 66 -1.31 -3.47 -8.27
N GLU A 67 -2.02 -2.39 -8.59
CA GLU A 67 -3.41 -2.40 -9.00
C GLU A 67 -3.52 -1.77 -10.39
N LEU A 68 -4.09 -2.52 -11.34
CA LEU A 68 -4.40 -2.05 -12.68
C LEU A 68 -5.92 -1.90 -12.82
N SER A 69 -6.38 -0.73 -13.26
CA SER A 69 -7.79 -0.49 -13.53
C SER A 69 -8.00 0.25 -14.86
N ALA A 70 -9.16 0.02 -15.46
CA ALA A 70 -9.61 0.71 -16.66
C ALA A 70 -11.03 1.23 -16.45
N THR A 71 -11.32 2.41 -17.01
CA THR A 71 -12.66 3.03 -16.98
C THR A 71 -12.98 3.54 -18.36
N TYR A 72 -14.12 3.14 -18.88
CA TYR A 72 -14.60 3.58 -20.18
C TYR A 72 -15.82 4.50 -20.00
N ARG A 73 -15.89 5.58 -20.78
CA ARG A 73 -17.02 6.50 -20.84
C ARG A 73 -17.46 6.67 -22.29
N PHE A 74 -18.77 6.54 -22.50
CA PHE A 74 -19.45 6.79 -23.77
C PHE A 74 -19.60 8.29 -24.01
#